data_AF-A0A7J2PSI5-F1
#
_entry.id   AF-A0A7J2PSI5-F1
#
_cell.length_a   1.000
_cell.length_b   1.000
_cell.length_c   1.000
_cell.angle_alpha   90.00
_cell.angle_beta   90.00
_cell.angle_gamma   90.00
#
_symmetry.space_group_name_H-M   'P 1'
#
loop_
_entity.id
_entity.type
_entity.pdbx_description
1 polymer ?
#
loop_
_entity_poly.entity_id
_entity_poly.type
_entity_poly.pdbx_seq_one_letter_code
_entity_poly.pdbx_strand_id
1 'polypeptide(L)'
;MSKIPRGQNREQNLKSKRKFEEKFAIRTVIISTVLGIIFYIVSFLFNIVGVTIIFTNNNLLLDLINTLIKVVTILLFFLFMMISIGNFKELSGKPLDWKELLLLFILSLGQAILDSLVFTFTLLGLIILLIYLYVVQER
;
A
#
# COMPACT_ATOMS: atom_id res chain seq x y z
N MET A 1 -23.53 19.13 -49.92
CA MET A 1 -22.29 19.03 -49.12
C MET A 1 -22.67 18.92 -47.64
N SER A 2 -22.60 17.73 -47.06
CA SER A 2 -22.90 17.49 -45.64
C SER A 2 -21.67 17.81 -44.80
N LYS A 3 -21.78 18.80 -43.91
CA LYS A 3 -20.76 19.12 -42.89
C LYS A 3 -20.79 18.02 -41.83
N ILE A 4 -19.92 17.03 -41.97
CA ILE A 4 -19.73 15.99 -40.94
C ILE A 4 -19.15 16.66 -39.69
N PRO A 5 -19.79 16.57 -38.50
CA PRO A 5 -19.33 17.20 -37.28
C PRO A 5 -18.17 16.37 -36.69
N ARG A 6 -16.95 16.55 -37.22
CA ARG A 6 -15.73 15.87 -36.73
C ARG A 6 -15.35 16.24 -35.28
N GLY A 7 -15.95 17.27 -34.70
CA GLY A 7 -15.72 17.69 -33.31
C GLY A 7 -16.41 16.83 -32.24
N GLN A 8 -17.65 16.38 -32.49
CA GLN A 8 -18.44 15.64 -31.50
C GLN A 8 -17.86 14.25 -31.18
N ASN A 9 -17.29 13.56 -32.17
CA ASN A 9 -16.65 12.24 -31.99
C ASN A 9 -15.34 12.32 -31.18
N ARG A 10 -14.60 13.44 -31.21
CA ARG A 10 -13.39 13.62 -30.40
C ARG A 10 -13.74 13.87 -28.93
N GLU A 11 -14.74 14.71 -28.66
CA GLU A 11 -15.19 14.98 -27.28
C GLU A 11 -15.82 13.74 -26.62
N GLN A 12 -16.59 12.95 -27.37
CA GLN A 12 -17.15 11.69 -26.85
C GLN A 12 -16.05 10.66 -26.54
N ASN A 13 -15.02 10.55 -27.38
CA ASN A 13 -13.87 9.67 -27.11
C ASN A 13 -13.03 10.14 -25.91
N LEU A 14 -12.85 11.45 -25.72
CA LEU A 14 -12.16 11.99 -24.54
C LEU A 14 -12.97 11.74 -23.25
N LYS A 15 -14.29 11.93 -23.30
CA LYS A 15 -15.19 11.64 -22.16
C LYS A 15 -15.24 10.15 -21.83
N SER A 16 -15.23 9.26 -22.83
CA SER A 16 -15.22 7.81 -22.60
C SER A 16 -13.89 7.33 -22.03
N LYS A 17 -12.76 7.85 -22.53
CA LYS A 17 -11.42 7.56 -22.01
C LYS A 17 -11.25 8.01 -20.56
N ARG A 18 -11.69 9.23 -20.23
CA ARG A 18 -11.68 9.75 -18.85
C ARG A 18 -12.54 8.92 -17.91
N LYS A 19 -13.75 8.54 -18.33
CA LYS A 19 -14.62 7.62 -17.55
C LYS A 19 -14.00 6.24 -17.34
N PHE A 20 -13.24 5.75 -18.31
CA PHE A 20 -12.53 4.47 -18.20
C PHE A 20 -11.38 4.55 -17.20
N GLU A 21 -10.56 5.62 -17.25
CA GLU A 21 -9.47 5.89 -16.30
C GLU A 21 -10.01 6.06 -14.88
N GLU A 22 -11.08 6.84 -14.69
CA GLU A 22 -11.75 6.99 -13.38
C GLU A 22 -12.25 5.64 -12.83
N LYS A 23 -12.90 4.82 -13.67
CA LYS A 23 -13.42 3.52 -13.27
C LYS A 23 -12.30 2.53 -12.93
N PHE A 24 -11.17 2.61 -13.64
CA PHE A 24 -9.98 1.82 -13.35
C PHE A 24 -9.37 2.23 -12.01
N ALA A 25 -9.12 3.53 -11.81
CA ALA A 25 -8.56 4.07 -10.58
C ALA A 25 -9.40 3.73 -9.35
N ILE A 26 -10.75 3.83 -9.44
CA ILE A 26 -11.66 3.43 -8.35
C ILE A 26 -11.51 1.94 -8.03
N ARG A 27 -11.41 1.09 -9.06
CA ARG A 27 -11.25 -0.36 -8.87
C ARG A 27 -9.93 -0.67 -8.16
N THR A 28 -8.84 -0.02 -8.54
CA THR A 28 -7.54 -0.18 -7.87
C THR A 28 -7.57 0.31 -6.43
N VAL A 29 -8.23 1.43 -6.13
CA VAL A 29 -8.43 1.91 -4.73
C VAL A 29 -9.12 0.82 -3.91
N ILE A 30 -10.23 0.26 -4.41
CA ILE A 30 -10.99 -0.76 -3.67
C ILE A 30 -10.13 -2.02 -3.43
N ILE A 31 -9.48 -2.54 -4.47
CA ILE A 31 -8.67 -3.76 -4.37
C ILE A 31 -7.51 -3.56 -3.40
N SER A 32 -6.78 -2.45 -3.52
CA SER A 32 -5.64 -2.16 -2.67
C SER A 32 -6.04 -1.88 -1.22
N THR A 33 -7.17 -1.23 -0.96
CA THR A 33 -7.72 -1.09 0.40
C THR A 33 -8.05 -2.45 1.01
N VAL A 34 -8.74 -3.32 0.28
CA VAL A 34 -9.11 -4.66 0.78
C VAL A 34 -7.85 -5.48 1.09
N LEU A 35 -6.86 -5.48 0.19
CA LEU A 35 -5.58 -6.14 0.44
C LEU A 35 -4.85 -5.54 1.65
N GLY A 36 -4.80 -4.21 1.75
CA GLY A 36 -4.21 -3.52 2.89
C GLY A 36 -4.83 -3.94 4.22
N ILE A 37 -6.16 -3.98 4.31
CA ILE A 37 -6.89 -4.44 5.50
C ILE A 37 -6.56 -5.90 5.81
N ILE A 38 -6.52 -6.79 4.81
CA ILE A 38 -6.17 -8.19 5.01
C ILE A 38 -4.76 -8.31 5.58
N PHE A 39 -3.77 -7.64 4.99
CA PHE A 39 -2.39 -7.67 5.48
C PHE A 39 -2.24 -7.05 6.87
N TYR A 40 -3.02 -6.00 7.18
CA TYR A 40 -3.08 -5.44 8.53
C TYR A 40 -3.54 -6.47 9.56
N ILE A 41 -4.66 -7.17 9.29
CA ILE A 41 -5.20 -8.20 10.18
C ILE A 41 -4.21 -9.34 10.34
N VAL A 42 -3.65 -9.84 9.23
CA VAL A 42 -2.67 -10.94 9.25
C VAL A 42 -1.43 -10.54 10.05
N SER A 43 -0.91 -9.34 9.83
CA SER A 43 0.24 -8.83 10.58
C SER A 43 -0.06 -8.66 12.07
N PHE A 44 -1.24 -8.14 12.41
CA PHE A 44 -1.68 -8.00 13.80
C PHE A 44 -1.72 -9.35 14.52
N LEU A 45 -2.23 -10.40 13.86
CA LEU A 45 -2.26 -11.76 14.41
C LEU A 45 -0.85 -12.33 14.66
N PHE A 46 0.07 -12.16 13.71
CA PHE A 46 1.44 -12.68 13.85
C PHE A 46 2.29 -11.91 14.87
N ASN A 47 2.12 -10.59 14.96
CA ASN A 47 3.01 -9.74 15.76
C ASN A 47 2.47 -9.40 17.16
N ILE A 48 1.16 -9.13 17.29
CA ILE A 48 0.56 -8.67 18.55
C ILE A 48 -0.08 -9.81 19.32
N VAL A 49 -0.88 -10.64 18.63
CA VAL A 49 -1.50 -11.81 19.28
C VAL A 49 -0.46 -12.90 19.57
N GLY A 50 0.72 -12.81 18.95
CA GLY A 50 1.82 -13.74 19.21
C GLY A 50 1.53 -15.14 18.65
N VAL A 51 0.79 -15.23 17.53
CA VAL A 51 0.66 -16.48 16.78
C VAL A 51 2.03 -16.81 16.20
N THR A 52 2.91 -17.39 17.01
CA THR A 52 4.13 -18.03 16.54
C THR A 52 3.70 -19.25 15.74
N ILE A 53 4.16 -19.33 14.49
CA ILE A 53 4.11 -20.59 13.75
C ILE A 53 4.92 -21.57 14.61
N ILE A 54 4.23 -22.51 15.25
CA ILE A 54 4.81 -23.42 16.25
C ILE A 54 5.84 -24.29 15.53
N PHE A 55 7.11 -23.91 15.58
CA PHE A 55 8.21 -24.71 15.12
C PHE A 55 9.02 -25.12 16.35
N THR A 56 8.76 -26.34 16.81
CA THR A 56 9.25 -26.92 18.08
C THR A 56 10.75 -27.25 18.07
N ASN A 57 11.56 -26.57 17.27
CA ASN A 57 13.01 -26.79 17.23
C ASN A 57 13.73 -25.45 17.15
N ASN A 58 14.70 -25.22 18.04
CA ASN A 58 15.60 -24.06 18.07
C ASN A 58 16.48 -24.02 16.80
N ASN A 59 15.86 -23.75 15.66
CA ASN A 59 16.50 -23.65 14.38
C ASN A 59 16.51 -22.18 13.96
N LEU A 60 17.69 -21.57 14.02
CA LEU A 60 17.93 -20.17 13.63
C LEU A 60 17.31 -19.82 12.26
N LEU A 61 17.28 -20.78 11.34
CA LEU A 61 16.69 -20.59 10.01
C LEU A 61 15.17 -20.37 10.09
N LEU A 62 14.46 -21.13 10.93
CA LEU A 62 13.01 -21.01 11.09
C LEU A 62 12.63 -19.70 11.80
N ASP A 63 13.42 -19.29 12.80
CA ASP A 63 13.23 -18.01 13.47
C ASP A 63 13.39 -16.85 12.49
N LEU A 64 14.43 -16.91 11.64
CA LEU A 64 14.65 -15.90 10.60
C LEU A 64 13.51 -15.85 9.58
N ILE A 65 12.97 -17.00 9.15
CA ILE A 65 11.80 -17.06 8.27
C ILE A 65 10.58 -16.44 8.96
N ASN A 66 10.35 -16.73 10.25
CA ASN A 66 9.23 -16.17 11.01
C ASN A 66 9.33 -14.64 11.11
N THR A 67 10.52 -14.12 11.44
CA THR A 67 10.79 -12.67 11.42
C THR A 67 10.56 -12.08 10.03
N LEU A 68 11.04 -12.74 8.97
CA LEU A 68 10.87 -12.26 7.60
C LEU A 68 9.38 -12.17 7.22
N ILE A 69 8.58 -13.19 7.51
CA ILE A 69 7.14 -13.20 7.24
C ILE A 69 6.45 -12.04 7.97
N LYS A 70 6.78 -11.84 9.25
CA LYS A 70 6.24 -10.73 10.05
C LYS A 70 6.55 -9.37 9.43
N VAL A 71 7.82 -9.13 9.07
CA VAL A 71 8.27 -7.87 8.47
C VAL A 71 7.60 -7.65 7.10
N VAL A 72 7.64 -8.65 6.22
CA VAL A 72 7.07 -8.56 4.86
C VAL A 72 5.57 -8.28 4.92
N THR A 73 4.84 -8.90 5.85
CA THR A 73 3.40 -8.69 6.01
C THR A 73 3.09 -7.23 6.38
N ILE A 74 3.88 -6.62 7.27
CA ILE A 74 3.73 -5.19 7.65
C ILE A 74 4.07 -4.28 6.45
N LEU A 75 5.13 -4.59 5.71
CA LEU A 75 5.53 -3.80 4.53
C LEU A 75 4.48 -3.90 3.41
N LEU A 76 3.87 -5.07 3.21
CA LEU A 76 2.78 -5.25 2.26
C LEU A 76 1.54 -4.46 2.67
N PHE A 77 1.17 -4.47 3.96
CA PHE A 77 0.12 -3.59 4.49
C PHE A 77 0.39 -2.12 4.12
N PHE A 78 1.60 -1.63 4.44
CA PHE A 78 1.98 -0.24 4.14
C PHE A 78 1.90 0.04 2.63
N LEU A 79 2.45 -0.83 1.80
CA LEU A 79 2.48 -0.67 0.36
C LEU A 79 1.07 -0.62 -0.25
N PHE A 80 0.19 -1.55 0.12
CA PHE A 80 -1.18 -1.58 -0.42
C PHE A 80 -2.00 -0.37 0.01
N MET A 81 -1.87 0.06 1.27
CA MET A 81 -2.53 1.28 1.73
C MET A 81 -1.99 2.53 1.05
N MET A 82 -0.67 2.61 0.83
CA MET A 82 -0.04 3.68 0.06
C MET A 82 -0.58 3.76 -1.37
N ILE A 83 -0.67 2.63 -2.06
CA ILE A 83 -1.24 2.56 -3.42
C ILE A 83 -2.71 3.01 -3.40
N SER A 84 -3.48 2.59 -2.40
CA SER A 84 -4.89 2.99 -2.27
C SER A 84 -5.03 4.50 -2.10
N ILE A 85 -4.30 5.08 -1.14
CA ILE A 85 -4.36 6.51 -0.85
C ILE A 85 -3.87 7.31 -2.06
N GLY A 86 -2.77 6.89 -2.69
CA GLY A 86 -2.24 7.53 -3.90
C GLY A 86 -3.27 7.60 -5.02
N ASN A 87 -3.89 6.47 -5.36
CA ASN A 87 -4.92 6.41 -6.41
C ASN A 87 -6.18 7.21 -6.04
N PHE A 88 -6.57 7.22 -4.76
CA PHE A 88 -7.71 7.99 -4.28
C PHE A 88 -7.46 9.51 -4.37
N LYS A 89 -6.22 9.93 -4.09
CA LYS A 89 -5.78 11.32 -4.19
C LYS A 89 -5.70 11.80 -5.63
N GLU A 90 -5.22 10.95 -6.54
CA GLU A 90 -5.24 11.20 -7.98
C GLU A 90 -6.67 11.42 -8.50
N LEU A 91 -7.63 10.57 -8.11
CA LEU A 91 -9.05 10.74 -8.42
C LEU A 91 -9.64 12.04 -7.86
N SER A 92 -9.20 12.43 -6.66
CA SER A 92 -9.67 13.64 -5.99
C SER A 92 -8.97 14.92 -6.49
N GLY A 93 -7.96 14.79 -7.36
CA GLY A 93 -7.13 15.90 -7.83
C GLY A 93 -6.32 16.58 -6.71
N LYS A 94 -6.05 15.88 -5.61
CA LYS A 94 -5.29 16.40 -4.47
C LYS A 94 -3.94 15.68 -4.38
N PRO A 95 -2.86 16.35 -3.95
CA PRO A 95 -1.62 15.66 -3.66
C PRO A 95 -1.76 14.75 -2.44
N LEU A 96 -0.87 13.77 -2.33
CA LEU A 96 -0.73 12.93 -1.15
C LEU A 96 -0.28 13.77 0.06
N ASP A 97 -0.99 13.68 1.18
CA ASP A 97 -0.67 14.46 2.38
C ASP A 97 0.34 13.70 3.26
N TRP A 98 1.38 14.40 3.72
CA TRP A 98 2.35 13.88 4.67
C TRP A 98 1.71 13.39 5.97
N LYS A 99 0.56 13.95 6.38
CA LYS A 99 -0.16 13.50 7.58
C LYS A 99 -0.71 12.08 7.43
N GLU A 100 -1.26 11.75 6.26
CA GLU A 100 -1.80 10.42 5.97
C GLU A 100 -0.66 9.39 5.88
N LEU A 101 0.44 9.77 5.24
CA LEU A 101 1.69 9.02 5.19
C LEU A 101 2.27 8.75 6.60
N LEU A 102 2.35 9.78 7.43
CA LEU A 102 2.85 9.68 8.80
C LEU A 102 1.95 8.78 9.65
N LEU A 103 0.63 8.90 9.53
CA LEU A 103 -0.32 8.03 10.22
C LEU A 103 -0.11 6.58 9.81
N LEU A 104 0.00 6.31 8.51
CA LEU A 104 0.25 4.96 8.00
C LEU A 104 1.57 4.39 8.51
N PHE A 105 2.62 5.22 8.53
CA PHE A 105 3.93 4.86 9.05
C PHE A 105 3.88 4.47 10.53
N ILE A 106 3.19 5.27 11.36
CA ILE A 106 3.01 5.00 12.79
C ILE A 106 2.20 3.71 12.99
N LEU A 107 1.12 3.51 12.22
CA LEU A 107 0.30 2.28 12.28
C LEU A 107 1.10 1.03 11.88
N SER A 108 2.00 1.13 10.89
CA SER A 108 2.89 0.04 10.52
C SER A 108 3.92 -0.27 11.60
N LEU A 109 4.57 0.75 12.17
CA LEU A 109 5.53 0.56 13.26
C LEU A 109 4.89 0.02 14.53
N GLY A 110 3.67 0.48 14.86
CA GLY A 110 2.93 0.02 16.03
C GLY A 110 2.68 -1.48 16.02
N GLN A 111 2.56 -2.11 14.85
CA GLN A 111 2.42 -3.57 14.73
C GLN A 111 3.69 -4.33 15.11
N ALA A 112 4.87 -3.71 15.02
CA ALA A 112 6.15 -4.36 15.32
C ALA A 112 6.69 -4.04 16.73
N ILE A 113 5.99 -3.21 17.52
CA ILE A 113 6.55 -2.63 18.76
C ILE A 113 6.96 -3.64 19.83
N LEU A 114 6.38 -4.84 19.80
CA LEU A 114 6.63 -5.90 20.78
C LEU A 114 7.89 -6.73 20.47
N ASP A 115 8.43 -6.66 19.25
CA ASP A 115 9.58 -7.46 18.81
C ASP A 115 10.66 -6.54 18.23
N SER A 116 11.77 -6.41 18.96
CA SER A 116 12.85 -5.47 18.60
C SER A 116 13.48 -5.75 17.24
N LEU A 117 13.57 -7.03 16.83
CA LEU A 117 14.16 -7.38 15.53
C LEU A 117 13.19 -7.05 14.42
N VAL A 118 11.93 -7.46 14.53
CA VAL A 118 10.88 -7.11 13.56
C VAL A 118 10.77 -5.59 13.45
N PHE A 119 10.75 -4.88 14.58
CA PHE A 119 10.70 -3.42 14.61
C PHE A 119 11.82 -2.77 13.80
N THR A 120 13.07 -3.20 14.02
CA THR A 120 14.23 -2.62 13.35
C THR A 120 14.19 -2.85 11.84
N PHE A 121 13.89 -4.09 11.41
CA PHE A 121 13.78 -4.40 9.98
C PHE A 121 12.59 -3.71 9.31
N THR A 122 11.45 -3.63 9.99
CA THR A 122 10.27 -2.89 9.51
C THR A 122 10.59 -1.39 9.39
N LEU A 123 11.24 -0.78 10.38
CA LEU A 123 11.64 0.63 10.33
C LEU A 123 12.52 0.91 9.11
N LEU A 124 13.56 0.11 8.89
CA LEU A 124 14.43 0.24 7.72
C LEU A 124 13.65 0.06 6.42
N GLY A 125 12.79 -0.95 6.32
CA GLY A 125 11.96 -1.20 5.14
C GLY A 125 11.00 -0.04 4.84
N LEU A 126 10.36 0.53 5.86
CA LEU A 126 9.48 1.69 5.72
C LEU A 126 10.25 2.94 5.27
N ILE A 127 11.44 3.19 5.82
CA ILE A 127 12.30 4.30 5.39
C ILE A 127 12.66 4.15 3.90
N ILE A 128 13.05 2.95 3.47
CA ILE A 128 13.36 2.66 2.06
C ILE A 128 12.14 2.93 1.17
N LEU A 129 10.95 2.50 1.58
CA LEU A 129 9.70 2.77 0.85
C LEU A 129 9.37 4.26 0.77
N LEU A 130 9.57 5.02 1.85
CA LEU A 130 9.39 6.47 1.85
C LEU A 130 10.36 7.18 0.92
N ILE A 131 11.64 6.80 0.94
CA ILE A 131 12.65 7.33 0.00
C ILE A 131 12.26 7.00 -1.44
N TYR A 132 11.84 5.76 -1.72
CA TYR A 132 11.37 5.36 -3.04
C TYR A 132 10.20 6.23 -3.51
N LEU A 133 9.21 6.44 -2.65
CA LEU A 133 8.06 7.30 -2.97
C LEU A 133 8.47 8.74 -3.26
N TYR A 134 9.36 9.30 -2.45
CA TYR A 134 9.88 10.65 -2.64
C TYR A 134 10.57 10.80 -4.00
N VAL A 135 11.46 9.88 -4.37
CA VAL A 135 12.18 9.90 -5.65
C VAL A 135 11.24 9.74 -6.85
N VAL A 136 10.19 8.92 -6.73
CA VAL A 136 9.21 8.72 -7.81
C VAL A 136 8.28 9.91 -7.97
N GLN A 137 7.92 10.60 -6.88
CA GLN A 137 7.04 11.78 -6.94
C GLN A 137 7.69 13.01 -7.57
N GLU A 138 9.01 13.16 -7.49
CA GLU A 138 9.74 14.28 -8.09
C GLU A 138 10.00 14.11 -9.61
N ARG A 139 9.63 12.97 -10.20
CA ARG A 139 9.69 12.73 -11.66
C ARG A 139 8.33 12.88 -12.32
#